data_AF-A0A5N7BLI9-F1
#
_entry.id   AF-A0A5N7BLI9-F1
#
_cell.length_a   1.000
_cell.length_b   1.000
_cell.length_c   1.000
_cell.angle_alpha   90.00
_cell.angle_beta   90.00
_cell.angle_gamma   90.00
#
_symmetry.space_group_name_H-M   'P 1'
#
loop_
_entity.id
_entity.type
_entity.pdbx_description
1 polymer ?
#
loop_
_entity_poly.entity_id
_entity_poly.type
_entity_poly.pdbx_seq_one_letter_code
_entity_poly.pdbx_strand_id
1 'polypeptide(L)'
;MQLTKAILAVALVVSPVFAAPAEAGSEIVNLNLEARAAKTVTCTPEKNLSGVDFKVDVAKAQALAKKIGWTTDSSMSDYPHPFGDKEKLWEKIEAEAGKCNSKTRMLEYPVYWTKSKAKEWDPKKKKKDQQKTPIRIVYSNLNGALHYCGAMIHKQVDKEYSGSGDFVLCK
;
A
#
# COMPACT_ATOMS: atom_id res chain seq x y z
N MET A 1 59.44 -1.46 -66.36
CA MET A 1 58.20 -0.68 -66.14
C MET A 1 57.35 -1.45 -65.15
N GLN A 2 57.24 -0.95 -63.92
CA GLN A 2 56.04 -0.26 -63.41
C GLN A 2 54.92 -1.28 -63.08
N LEU A 3 54.27 -1.29 -61.93
CA LEU A 3 54.22 -0.39 -60.78
C LEU A 3 53.57 -1.24 -59.68
N THR A 4 54.20 -1.31 -58.52
CA THR A 4 53.65 -1.85 -57.27
C THR A 4 52.37 -1.06 -56.94
N LYS A 5 51.21 -1.73 -56.92
CA LYS A 5 49.98 -1.16 -56.38
C LYS A 5 49.75 -1.72 -54.98
N ALA A 6 50.17 -0.93 -53.99
CA ALA A 6 49.70 -1.05 -52.63
C ALA A 6 48.21 -0.73 -52.60
N ILE A 7 47.40 -1.60 -52.00
CA ILE A 7 46.04 -1.29 -51.59
C ILE A 7 45.98 -1.50 -50.08
N LEU A 8 45.72 -0.39 -49.40
CA LEU A 8 45.51 -0.26 -47.96
C LEU A 8 44.54 -1.31 -47.43
N ALA A 9 44.96 -2.04 -46.40
CA ALA A 9 44.04 -2.76 -45.52
C ALA A 9 43.35 -1.75 -44.60
N VAL A 10 42.07 -1.48 -44.83
CA VAL A 10 41.21 -0.78 -43.87
C VAL A 10 40.75 -1.82 -42.85
N ALA A 11 41.41 -1.86 -41.69
CA ALA A 11 40.92 -2.58 -40.53
C ALA A 11 39.75 -1.79 -39.93
N LEU A 12 38.51 -2.18 -40.27
CA LEU A 12 37.32 -1.77 -39.52
C LEU A 12 37.35 -2.48 -38.17
N VAL A 13 37.85 -1.79 -37.14
CA VAL A 13 37.65 -2.18 -35.75
C VAL A 13 36.18 -1.91 -35.42
N VAL A 14 35.31 -2.87 -35.73
CA VAL A 14 34.00 -2.95 -35.09
C VAL A 14 34.22 -3.48 -33.68
N SER A 15 34.55 -2.56 -32.77
CA SER A 15 34.36 -2.80 -31.35
C SER A 15 32.89 -3.19 -31.15
N PRO A 16 32.56 -4.28 -30.44
CA PRO A 16 31.23 -4.39 -29.89
C PRO A 16 31.09 -3.22 -28.93
N VAL A 17 30.29 -2.22 -29.33
CA VAL A 17 29.64 -1.35 -28.36
C VAL A 17 28.81 -2.32 -27.55
N PHE A 18 29.32 -2.75 -26.40
CA PHE A 18 28.47 -3.19 -25.32
C PHE A 18 27.53 -2.01 -25.07
N ALA A 19 26.33 -2.09 -25.65
CA ALA A 19 25.18 -1.44 -25.10
C ALA A 19 24.99 -2.06 -23.72
N ALA A 20 25.77 -1.54 -22.75
CA ALA A 20 25.33 -1.55 -21.38
C ALA A 20 23.90 -0.99 -21.42
N PRO A 21 22.94 -1.60 -20.68
CA PRO A 21 21.67 -0.93 -20.51
C PRO A 21 22.03 0.46 -20.01
N ALA A 22 21.64 1.48 -20.77
CA ALA A 22 21.54 2.81 -20.21
C ALA A 22 20.73 2.58 -18.94
N GLU A 23 21.38 2.77 -17.79
CA GLU A 23 20.69 3.02 -16.55
C GLU A 23 19.82 4.21 -16.93
N ALA A 24 18.56 3.90 -17.26
CA ALA A 24 17.54 4.88 -17.46
C ALA A 24 17.52 5.56 -16.11
N GLY A 25 18.25 6.68 -16.04
CA GLY A 25 18.25 7.56 -14.92
C GLY A 25 16.79 7.80 -14.69
N SER A 26 16.27 7.17 -13.63
CA SER A 26 15.13 7.69 -12.95
C SER A 26 15.61 9.03 -12.41
N GLU A 27 15.64 10.04 -13.28
CA GLU A 27 15.22 11.37 -12.92
C GLU A 27 13.80 11.20 -12.41
N ILE A 28 13.73 10.85 -11.12
CA ILE A 28 12.62 11.20 -10.27
C ILE A 28 12.66 12.72 -10.31
N VAL A 29 11.98 13.30 -11.29
CA VAL A 29 11.68 14.71 -11.32
C VAL A 29 11.05 14.99 -9.97
N ASN A 30 11.80 15.71 -9.15
CA ASN A 30 11.55 15.99 -7.76
C ASN A 30 10.38 17.00 -7.67
N LEU A 31 9.18 16.55 -8.03
CA LEU A 31 7.94 17.29 -7.89
C LEU A 31 7.18 16.65 -6.73
N ASN A 32 7.35 17.26 -5.55
CA ASN A 32 6.74 16.94 -4.24
C ASN A 32 7.58 16.09 -3.26
N LEU A 33 8.83 16.51 -3.03
CA LEU A 33 9.65 16.09 -1.87
C LEU A 33 9.09 16.58 -0.50
N GLU A 34 7.96 17.31 -0.49
CA GLU A 34 7.31 17.80 0.74
C GLU A 34 6.36 16.79 1.40
N ALA A 35 6.02 15.69 0.72
CA ALA A 35 5.46 14.52 1.39
C ALA A 35 6.60 13.60 1.83
N ARG A 36 7.29 13.95 2.93
CA ARG A 36 7.84 12.89 3.79
C ARG A 36 6.64 12.07 4.24
N ALA A 37 6.28 11.03 3.47
CA ALA A 37 5.17 10.14 3.75
C ALA A 37 5.24 9.79 5.24
N ALA A 38 4.20 10.16 5.99
CA ALA A 38 4.19 9.99 7.43
C ALA A 38 4.59 8.55 7.74
N LYS A 39 5.71 8.36 8.44
CA LYS A 39 6.18 7.01 8.80
C LYS A 39 5.11 6.26 9.63
N THR A 40 4.22 7.01 10.25
CA THR A 40 3.16 6.51 11.09
C THR A 40 1.95 7.45 11.00
N VAL A 41 0.75 6.89 10.96
CA VAL A 41 -0.52 7.61 11.13
C VAL A 41 -1.13 7.25 12.48
N THR A 42 -1.86 8.19 13.08
CA THR A 42 -2.60 8.02 14.33
C THR A 42 -4.08 7.78 14.01
N CYS A 43 -4.63 6.70 14.55
CA CYS A 43 -6.02 6.34 14.43
C CYS A 43 -6.75 6.77 15.70
N THR A 44 -7.54 7.84 15.63
CA THR A 44 -8.28 8.35 16.78
C THR A 44 -9.76 8.02 16.63
N PRO A 45 -10.28 7.00 17.33
CA PRO A 45 -11.71 6.73 17.32
C PRO A 45 -12.44 7.83 18.10
N GLU A 46 -13.70 8.10 17.76
CA GLU A 46 -14.53 9.09 18.47
C GLU A 46 -14.76 8.68 19.93
N LYS A 47 -14.87 7.38 20.20
CA LYS A 47 -14.97 6.82 21.54
C LYS A 47 -13.93 5.72 21.75
N ASN A 48 -12.96 5.98 22.62
CA ASN A 48 -11.91 5.03 22.99
C ASN A 48 -12.06 4.58 24.45
N LEU A 49 -12.55 3.38 24.70
CA LEU A 49 -12.60 2.81 26.05
C LEU A 49 -11.36 1.98 26.41
N SER A 50 -10.47 1.75 25.43
CA SER A 50 -9.29 0.89 25.62
C SER A 50 -8.09 1.58 26.26
N GLY A 51 -8.05 2.92 26.22
CA GLY A 51 -6.90 3.72 26.68
C GLY A 51 -5.63 3.57 25.81
N VAL A 52 -5.73 2.90 24.65
CA VAL A 52 -4.59 2.69 23.74
C VAL A 52 -4.50 3.81 22.70
N ASP A 53 -3.28 4.28 22.47
CA ASP A 53 -2.93 5.11 21.31
C ASP A 53 -2.71 4.21 20.08
N PHE A 54 -3.66 4.23 19.17
CA PHE A 54 -3.57 3.45 17.94
C PHE A 54 -2.70 4.18 16.91
N LYS A 55 -1.52 3.64 16.66
CA LYS A 55 -0.58 4.15 15.65
C LYS A 55 -0.24 3.08 14.64
N VAL A 56 -0.35 3.39 13.35
CA VAL A 56 -0.11 2.45 12.24
C VAL A 56 1.14 2.89 11.48
N ASP A 57 2.08 1.98 11.31
CA ASP A 57 3.25 2.16 10.44
C ASP A 57 2.80 2.06 8.96
N VAL A 58 2.91 3.16 8.23
CA VAL A 58 2.38 3.27 6.86
C VAL A 58 3.15 2.38 5.89
N ALA A 59 4.47 2.28 6.04
CA ALA A 59 5.30 1.45 5.16
C ALA A 59 4.96 -0.03 5.34
N LYS A 60 4.77 -0.48 6.58
CA LYS A 60 4.32 -1.86 6.86
C LYS A 60 2.91 -2.12 6.35
N ALA A 61 1.99 -1.17 6.52
CA ALA A 61 0.62 -1.27 6.00
C ALA A 61 0.61 -1.42 4.48
N GLN A 62 1.39 -0.60 3.77
CA GLN A 62 1.54 -0.69 2.30
C GLN A 62 2.19 -2.00 1.86
N ALA A 63 3.25 -2.44 2.55
CA ALA A 63 3.90 -3.71 2.26
C ALA A 63 2.96 -4.90 2.48
N LEU A 64 2.13 -4.86 3.52
CA LEU A 64 1.11 -5.86 3.79
C LEU A 64 0.03 -5.87 2.70
N ALA A 65 -0.48 -4.72 2.28
CA ALA A 65 -1.45 -4.63 1.18
C ALA A 65 -0.89 -5.30 -0.10
N LYS A 66 0.37 -5.00 -0.44
CA LYS A 66 1.07 -5.63 -1.57
C LYS A 66 1.25 -7.15 -1.39
N LYS A 67 1.59 -7.61 -0.18
CA LYS A 67 1.75 -9.02 0.16
C LYS A 67 0.44 -9.80 0.02
N ILE A 68 -0.69 -9.20 0.41
CA ILE A 68 -2.02 -9.80 0.29
C ILE A 68 -2.45 -9.83 -1.19
N GLY A 69 -2.18 -8.74 -1.91
CA GLY A 69 -2.59 -8.58 -3.30
C GLY A 69 -4.10 -8.36 -3.45
N TRP A 70 -4.57 -8.39 -4.70
CA TRP A 70 -6.00 -8.28 -5.01
C TRP A 70 -6.62 -9.67 -5.11
N THR A 71 -7.21 -10.14 -4.00
CA THR A 71 -8.00 -11.39 -3.96
C THR A 71 -9.32 -11.13 -3.21
N THR A 72 -10.39 -11.75 -3.69
CA THR A 72 -11.69 -11.80 -3.00
C THR A 72 -12.04 -13.22 -2.58
N ASP A 73 -11.06 -14.12 -2.63
CA ASP A 73 -11.26 -15.51 -2.28
C ASP A 73 -11.46 -15.64 -0.77
N SER A 74 -12.33 -16.56 -0.37
CA SER A 74 -12.59 -16.80 1.04
C SER A 74 -11.32 -17.32 1.74
N SER A 75 -10.90 -16.64 2.80
CA SER A 75 -9.89 -17.15 3.73
C SER A 75 -10.56 -17.65 5.01
N MET A 76 -9.85 -18.48 5.80
CA MET A 76 -10.35 -18.94 7.09
C MET A 76 -10.59 -17.77 8.07
N SER A 77 -9.91 -16.65 7.85
CA SER A 77 -10.07 -15.43 8.63
C SER A 77 -11.17 -14.49 8.14
N ASP A 78 -11.75 -14.77 6.96
CA ASP A 78 -12.75 -13.94 6.27
C ASP A 78 -12.20 -12.59 5.75
N TYR A 79 -10.88 -12.50 5.54
CA TYR A 79 -10.19 -11.31 5.03
C TYR A 79 -9.20 -11.65 3.90
N PRO A 80 -8.90 -10.70 2.99
CA PRO A 80 -9.56 -9.39 2.85
C PRO A 80 -11.02 -9.51 2.40
N HIS A 81 -11.83 -8.48 2.65
CA HIS A 81 -13.21 -8.46 2.15
C HIS A 81 -13.59 -7.10 1.53
N PRO A 82 -14.64 -7.04 0.68
CA PRO A 82 -15.09 -5.81 0.07
C PRO A 82 -15.39 -4.72 1.10
N PHE A 83 -14.98 -3.49 0.77
CA PHE A 83 -15.29 -2.29 1.51
C PHE A 83 -16.08 -1.31 0.64
N GLY A 84 -17.22 -0.84 1.16
CA GLY A 84 -18.20 -0.04 0.39
C GLY A 84 -18.13 1.47 0.58
N ASP A 85 -17.29 1.98 1.50
CA ASP A 85 -17.10 3.41 1.79
C ASP A 85 -18.40 4.21 1.93
N LYS A 86 -19.29 3.79 2.84
CA LYS A 86 -20.57 4.47 3.09
C LYS A 86 -20.37 5.87 3.65
N GLU A 87 -19.30 6.04 4.42
CA GLU A 87 -18.86 7.25 5.09
C GLU A 87 -18.17 8.24 4.15
N LYS A 88 -17.84 7.79 2.92
CA LYS A 88 -17.15 8.57 1.90
C LYS A 88 -15.83 9.16 2.39
N LEU A 89 -15.05 8.34 3.08
CA LEU A 89 -13.86 8.74 3.83
C LEU A 89 -12.84 9.50 2.97
N TRP A 90 -12.72 9.15 1.69
CA TRP A 90 -11.75 9.73 0.75
C TRP A 90 -12.33 10.79 -0.20
N GLU A 91 -13.65 11.06 -0.19
CA GLU A 91 -14.30 11.96 -1.17
C GLU A 91 -13.72 13.39 -1.16
N LYS A 92 -13.20 13.84 -0.01
CA LYS A 92 -12.60 15.17 0.18
C LYS A 92 -11.08 15.20 0.00
N ILE A 93 -10.45 14.07 -0.29
CA ILE A 93 -8.99 13.99 -0.49
C ILE A 93 -8.76 14.02 -2.00
N GLU A 94 -8.48 15.20 -2.56
CA GLU A 94 -8.34 15.40 -4.01
C GLU A 94 -7.33 14.44 -4.66
N ALA A 95 -6.21 14.16 -3.96
CA ALA A 95 -5.19 13.22 -4.44
C ALA A 95 -5.72 11.79 -4.64
N GLU A 96 -6.82 11.44 -3.97
CA GLU A 96 -7.47 10.14 -3.97
C GLU A 96 -8.76 10.12 -4.82
N ALA A 97 -9.13 11.25 -5.43
CA ALA A 97 -10.27 11.34 -6.32
C ALA A 97 -10.13 10.33 -7.47
N GLY A 98 -11.17 9.50 -7.67
CA GLY A 98 -11.17 8.43 -8.66
C GLY A 98 -10.30 7.21 -8.31
N LYS A 99 -9.55 7.24 -7.19
CA LYS A 99 -8.67 6.14 -6.75
C LYS A 99 -9.22 5.39 -5.54
N CYS A 100 -9.75 6.14 -4.58
CA CYS A 100 -10.34 5.62 -3.36
C CYS A 100 -11.62 6.40 -3.11
N ASN A 101 -12.76 5.74 -3.27
CA ASN A 101 -14.10 6.30 -3.04
C ASN A 101 -15.14 5.19 -3.19
N SER A 102 -16.37 5.49 -2.80
CA SER A 102 -17.53 4.59 -2.89
C SER A 102 -17.86 4.04 -4.28
N LYS A 103 -17.35 4.61 -5.37
CA LYS A 103 -17.53 4.09 -6.74
C LYS A 103 -16.40 3.14 -7.16
N THR A 104 -15.32 3.09 -6.39
CA THR A 104 -14.15 2.25 -6.66
C THR A 104 -14.27 0.96 -5.87
N ARG A 105 -13.93 -0.17 -6.50
CA ARG A 105 -13.83 -1.44 -5.79
C ARG A 105 -12.67 -1.34 -4.79
N MET A 106 -12.97 -1.51 -3.52
CA MET A 106 -11.99 -1.48 -2.44
C MET A 106 -12.09 -2.75 -1.59
N LEU A 107 -10.96 -3.12 -1.00
CA LEU A 107 -10.84 -4.20 -0.03
C LEU A 107 -10.33 -3.63 1.28
N GLU A 108 -10.80 -4.19 2.39
CA GLU A 108 -10.26 -3.93 3.71
C GLU A 108 -9.55 -5.15 4.31
N TYR A 109 -8.55 -4.89 5.14
CA TYR A 109 -7.81 -5.93 5.85
C TYR A 109 -7.39 -5.48 7.27
N PRO A 110 -7.50 -6.33 8.30
CA PRO A 110 -7.13 -6.00 9.67
C PRO A 110 -5.63 -5.79 9.83
N VAL A 111 -5.26 -4.74 10.57
CA VAL A 111 -3.87 -4.47 10.94
C VAL A 111 -3.77 -4.16 12.42
N TYR A 112 -2.61 -4.41 13.01
CA TYR A 112 -2.34 -4.08 14.41
C TYR A 112 -1.58 -2.75 14.52
N TRP A 113 -1.84 -2.02 15.60
CA TRP A 113 -1.06 -0.83 15.92
C TRP A 113 0.37 -1.21 16.35
N THR A 114 1.30 -0.28 16.20
CA THR A 114 2.75 -0.47 16.40
C THR A 114 3.12 -1.11 17.75
N LYS A 115 2.43 -0.72 18.83
CA LYS A 115 2.66 -1.25 20.20
C LYS A 115 1.85 -2.50 20.54
N SER A 116 1.05 -3.04 19.61
CA SER A 116 0.31 -4.28 19.82
C SER A 116 1.25 -5.47 20.08
N LYS A 117 0.77 -6.44 20.87
CA LYS A 117 1.45 -7.72 21.07
C LYS A 117 1.38 -8.56 19.79
N ALA A 118 0.20 -8.71 19.19
CA ALA A 118 0.06 -9.27 17.85
C ALA A 118 0.66 -8.35 16.79
N LYS A 119 1.39 -8.94 15.82
CA LYS A 119 2.16 -8.19 14.80
C LYS A 119 1.53 -8.21 13.43
N GLU A 120 0.88 -9.31 13.06
CA GLU A 120 0.23 -9.46 11.76
C GLU A 120 -1.00 -10.37 11.92
N TRP A 121 -2.02 -10.12 11.12
CA TRP A 121 -3.21 -10.97 11.04
C TRP A 121 -2.88 -12.26 10.27
N ASP A 122 -3.38 -13.39 10.74
CA ASP A 122 -3.13 -14.69 10.12
C ASP A 122 -4.35 -15.13 9.29
N PRO A 123 -4.25 -15.17 7.95
CA PRO A 123 -5.36 -15.57 7.09
C PRO A 123 -5.77 -17.05 7.28
N LYS A 124 -4.93 -17.86 7.92
CA LYS A 124 -5.17 -19.28 8.19
C LYS A 124 -5.85 -19.55 9.54
N LYS A 125 -6.15 -18.52 10.33
CA LYS A 125 -6.85 -18.65 11.62
C LYS A 125 -8.22 -18.00 11.57
N LYS A 126 -9.19 -18.56 12.30
CA LYS A 126 -10.51 -17.92 12.43
C LYS A 126 -10.38 -16.59 13.16
N LYS A 127 -11.15 -15.60 12.73
CA LYS A 127 -11.18 -14.25 13.32
C LYS A 127 -11.32 -14.25 14.86
N LYS A 128 -12.13 -15.16 15.41
CA LYS A 128 -12.38 -15.27 16.85
C LYS A 128 -11.19 -15.78 17.67
N ASP A 129 -10.22 -16.45 17.03
CA ASP A 129 -9.06 -17.06 17.69
C ASP A 129 -7.82 -16.15 17.61
N GLN A 130 -7.98 -14.92 17.11
CA GLN A 130 -6.92 -13.93 16.93
C GLN A 130 -7.16 -12.72 17.85
N GLN A 131 -6.10 -11.98 18.18
CA GLN A 131 -6.23 -10.74 18.93
C GLN A 131 -7.11 -9.77 18.12
N LYS A 132 -8.14 -9.19 18.74
CA LYS A 132 -9.00 -8.20 18.07
C LYS A 132 -8.20 -6.97 17.67
N THR A 133 -8.58 -6.36 16.55
CA THR A 133 -8.11 -5.03 16.14
C THR A 133 -9.24 -4.22 15.51
N PRO A 134 -9.43 -2.95 15.90
CA PRO A 134 -10.44 -2.08 15.32
C PRO A 134 -9.96 -1.39 14.04
N ILE A 135 -8.70 -1.61 13.64
CA ILE A 135 -8.05 -0.91 12.53
C ILE A 135 -8.11 -1.77 11.28
N ARG A 136 -8.40 -1.13 10.14
CA ARG A 136 -8.34 -1.71 8.80
C ARG A 136 -7.43 -0.87 7.92
N ILE A 137 -6.66 -1.53 7.05
CA ILE A 137 -6.12 -0.87 5.86
C ILE A 137 -7.13 -1.03 4.73
N VAL A 138 -7.18 -0.05 3.84
CA VAL A 138 -8.00 -0.06 2.64
C VAL A 138 -7.11 0.14 1.42
N TYR A 139 -7.40 -0.62 0.37
CA TYR A 139 -6.72 -0.52 -0.91
C TYR A 139 -7.69 -0.82 -2.05
N SER A 140 -7.43 -0.23 -3.21
CA SER A 140 -8.21 -0.38 -4.42
C SER A 140 -7.42 -1.06 -5.52
N ASN A 141 -8.14 -1.52 -6.55
CA ASN A 141 -7.57 -1.97 -7.81
C ASN A 141 -7.77 -0.88 -8.86
N LEU A 142 -6.68 -0.22 -9.25
CA LEU A 142 -6.64 0.79 -10.30
C LEU A 142 -6.05 0.16 -11.56
N ASN A 143 -6.92 -0.29 -12.47
CA ASN A 143 -6.53 -0.84 -13.77
C ASN A 143 -5.49 -1.97 -13.67
N GLY A 144 -5.63 -2.85 -12.68
CA GLY A 144 -4.72 -3.97 -12.44
C GLY A 144 -3.59 -3.67 -11.43
N ALA A 145 -3.41 -2.42 -11.03
CA ALA A 145 -2.44 -2.02 -10.01
C ALA A 145 -3.11 -1.87 -8.64
N LEU A 146 -2.45 -2.39 -7.59
CA LEU A 146 -2.89 -2.19 -6.21
C LEU A 146 -2.53 -0.78 -5.74
N HIS A 147 -3.52 -0.02 -5.30
CA HIS A 147 -3.35 1.32 -4.76
C HIS A 147 -3.76 1.36 -3.30
N TYR A 148 -2.85 1.80 -2.42
CA TYR A 148 -3.12 1.90 -0.99
C TYR A 148 -3.88 3.19 -0.69
N CYS A 149 -5.11 3.06 -0.18
CA CYS A 149 -5.98 4.19 0.14
C CYS A 149 -5.66 4.81 1.51
N GLY A 150 -5.37 3.98 2.50
CA GLY A 150 -5.13 4.47 3.86
C GLY A 150 -5.44 3.44 4.92
N ALA A 151 -5.31 3.87 6.18
CA ALA A 151 -5.80 3.13 7.33
C ALA A 151 -7.02 3.85 7.92
N MET A 152 -7.95 3.07 8.45
CA MET A 152 -9.15 3.53 9.12
C MET A 152 -9.39 2.74 10.41
N ILE A 153 -10.16 3.32 11.32
CA ILE A 153 -10.54 2.70 12.58
C ILE A 153 -12.04 2.87 12.80
N HIS A 154 -12.67 1.88 13.42
CA HIS A 154 -14.05 2.04 13.88
C HIS A 154 -14.18 3.23 14.83
N LYS A 155 -15.27 4.01 14.72
CA LYS A 155 -15.55 5.17 15.57
C LYS A 155 -15.63 4.83 17.06
N GLN A 156 -16.08 3.62 17.39
CA GLN A 156 -16.17 3.15 18.76
C GLN A 156 -15.24 1.96 18.98
N VAL A 157 -14.41 2.03 20.01
CA VAL A 157 -13.50 0.96 20.41
C VAL A 157 -13.71 0.63 21.88
N ASP A 158 -14.03 -0.63 22.16
CA ASP A 158 -14.22 -1.13 23.52
C ASP A 158 -12.88 -1.45 24.23
N LYS A 159 -12.96 -1.90 25.48
CA LYS A 159 -11.79 -2.27 26.29
C LYS A 159 -11.00 -3.47 25.74
N GLU A 160 -11.64 -4.30 24.92
CA GLU A 160 -11.07 -5.51 24.31
C GLU A 160 -10.62 -5.28 22.86
N TYR A 161 -10.63 -4.04 22.40
CA TYR A 161 -10.29 -3.65 21.02
C TYR A 161 -11.29 -4.14 19.96
N SER A 162 -12.51 -4.49 20.35
CA SER A 162 -13.60 -4.64 19.39
C SER A 162 -13.99 -3.25 18.87
N GLY A 163 -14.06 -3.13 17.56
CA GLY A 163 -14.57 -1.93 16.90
C GLY A 163 -16.04 -2.09 16.50
N SER A 164 -16.81 -1.01 16.58
CA SER A 164 -18.20 -0.97 16.12
C SER A 164 -18.58 0.37 15.49
N GLY A 165 -19.67 0.33 14.72
CA GLY A 165 -20.16 1.46 13.95
C GLY A 165 -19.31 1.76 12.72
N ASP A 166 -19.51 2.97 12.19
CA ASP A 166 -18.81 3.50 11.03
C ASP A 166 -17.29 3.64 11.27
N PHE A 167 -16.56 3.88 10.20
CA PHE A 167 -15.12 4.14 10.23
C PHE A 167 -14.77 5.63 10.20
N VAL A 168 -13.55 5.94 10.64
CA VAL A 168 -12.86 7.24 10.45
C VAL A 168 -11.44 6.99 9.96
N LEU A 169 -10.91 7.92 9.14
CA LEU A 169 -9.53 7.85 8.67
C LEU A 169 -8.51 8.10 9.78
N CYS A 170 -7.42 7.35 9.73
CA CYS A 170 -6.22 7.64 10.51
C CYS A 170 -5.42 8.78 9.85
N LYS A 171 -4.78 9.64 10.65
CA LYS A 171 -4.07 10.84 10.21
C LYS A 171 -2.66 10.93 10.80
#